data_AF-A0A8T2QE36-F1
#
_entry.id   AF-A0A8T2QE36-F1
#
_cell.length_a   1.000
_cell.length_b   1.000
_cell.length_c   1.000
_cell.angle_alpha   90.00
_cell.angle_beta   90.00
_cell.angle_gamma   90.00
#
_symmetry.space_group_name_H-M   'P 1'
#
loop_
_entity.id
_entity.type
_entity.pdbx_description
1 polymer ?
#
loop_
_entity_poly.entity_id
_entity_poly.type
_entity_poly.pdbx_seq_one_letter_code
_entity_poly.pdbx_strand_id
1 'polypeptide(L)'
;MAHAERVFFDHAMAEEFDFPGSDDDIDEFQDFSRDDQRNEDITAAQARRGKDIQGIPWDRLRFTREEYRENRLQQYKNYENLNVPHEYLEKECLQVTTGGKYYAFRHNTKAISSTVVHFQLRNLIWATSKHDVYGMHESVVWHWSSLDQRKTDIRNATRPFVPVPEARRSTWALQSVVRQMQISTMCVKNNLLVAGGFHGEMACKFLDRIGVSYCTKSV
;
A
#
# COMPACT_ATOMS: atom_id res chain seq x y z
N MET A 1 12.10 -11.02 -32.35
CA MET A 1 10.85 -10.25 -32.28
C MET A 1 10.01 -10.88 -31.18
N ALA A 2 9.85 -10.17 -30.08
CA ALA A 2 9.25 -10.70 -28.85
C ALA A 2 7.73 -10.53 -28.91
N HIS A 3 7.01 -11.65 -28.85
CA HIS A 3 5.58 -11.68 -28.56
C HIS A 3 5.46 -11.87 -27.05
N ALA A 4 4.98 -10.84 -26.34
CA ALA A 4 4.63 -10.95 -24.93
C ALA A 4 3.17 -11.42 -24.85
N GLU A 5 2.97 -12.66 -24.40
CA GLU A 5 1.66 -13.20 -24.09
C GLU A 5 1.05 -12.43 -22.91
N ARG A 6 -0.12 -11.84 -23.16
CA ARG A 6 -1.02 -11.38 -22.10
C ARG A 6 -1.56 -12.62 -21.40
N VAL A 7 -1.13 -12.84 -20.17
CA VAL A 7 -1.72 -13.87 -19.31
C VAL A 7 -3.08 -13.37 -18.85
N PHE A 8 -4.12 -14.08 -19.29
CA PHE A 8 -5.52 -13.90 -18.91
C PHE A 8 -5.68 -14.10 -17.40
N PHE A 9 -6.41 -13.19 -16.75
CA PHE A 9 -6.85 -13.34 -15.36
C PHE A 9 -8.16 -14.13 -15.33
N ASP A 10 -8.23 -15.12 -14.43
CA ASP A 10 -9.40 -15.96 -14.23
C ASP A 10 -10.65 -15.14 -13.86
N HIS A 11 -11.72 -15.43 -14.59
CA HIS A 11 -13.00 -14.73 -14.67
C HIS A 11 -13.98 -15.12 -13.54
N ALA A 12 -13.47 -15.52 -12.36
CA ALA A 12 -14.29 -16.30 -11.42
C ALA A 12 -14.74 -15.56 -10.15
N MET A 13 -14.26 -14.35 -9.83
CA MET A 13 -14.60 -13.69 -8.55
C MET A 13 -14.95 -12.20 -8.70
N ALA A 14 -15.44 -11.81 -9.88
CA ALA A 14 -16.15 -10.56 -10.07
C ALA A 14 -17.61 -10.76 -9.64
N GLU A 15 -17.84 -11.02 -8.35
CA GLU A 15 -19.14 -10.64 -7.79
C GLU A 15 -19.10 -9.12 -7.68
N GLU A 16 -19.93 -8.48 -8.49
CA GLU A 16 -20.15 -7.05 -8.55
C GLU A 16 -20.31 -6.50 -7.12
N PHE A 17 -19.34 -5.70 -6.69
CA PHE A 17 -19.55 -4.76 -5.60
C PHE A 17 -20.51 -3.72 -6.16
N ASP A 18 -21.80 -4.01 -6.03
CA ASP A 18 -22.89 -3.12 -6.44
C ASP A 18 -22.89 -1.92 -5.49
N PHE A 19 -22.06 -0.92 -5.81
CA PHE A 19 -22.12 0.38 -5.18
C PHE A 19 -23.48 0.99 -5.58
N PRO A 20 -24.36 1.36 -4.62
CA PRO A 20 -25.57 2.10 -4.96
C PRO A 20 -25.21 3.59 -5.14
N GLY A 21 -24.19 3.86 -5.95
CA GLY A 21 -23.94 5.12 -6.63
C GLY A 21 -24.19 4.86 -8.10
N SER A 22 -24.92 5.74 -8.77
CA SER A 22 -25.18 5.62 -10.21
C SER A 22 -23.88 5.36 -10.97
N ASP A 23 -23.93 4.55 -12.04
CA ASP A 23 -22.78 4.35 -12.95
C ASP A 23 -22.13 5.68 -13.38
N ASP A 24 -22.92 6.76 -13.42
CA ASP A 24 -22.49 8.14 -13.66
C ASP A 24 -21.45 8.68 -12.64
N ASP A 25 -21.48 8.23 -11.38
CA ASP A 25 -20.54 8.69 -10.34
C ASP A 25 -19.14 8.08 -10.54
N ILE A 26 -19.08 6.84 -11.04
CA ILE A 26 -17.81 6.12 -11.29
C ILE A 26 -17.07 6.76 -12.49
N ASP A 27 -17.81 7.16 -13.51
CA ASP A 27 -17.27 7.86 -14.68
C ASP A 27 -16.78 9.28 -14.32
N GLU A 28 -17.46 9.99 -13.39
CA GLU A 28 -16.99 11.28 -12.88
C GLU A 28 -15.64 11.12 -12.17
N PHE A 29 -15.47 10.12 -11.29
CA PHE A 29 -14.19 9.80 -10.64
C PHE A 29 -13.05 9.47 -11.61
N GLN A 30 -13.36 8.87 -12.76
CA GLN A 30 -12.36 8.57 -13.80
C GLN A 30 -11.93 9.83 -14.57
N ASP A 31 -12.85 10.75 -14.88
CA ASP A 31 -12.53 11.98 -15.63
C ASP A 31 -11.70 12.99 -14.80
N PHE A 32 -11.87 13.01 -13.47
CA PHE A 32 -11.01 13.80 -12.55
C PHE A 32 -9.54 13.34 -12.49
N SER A 33 -9.19 12.22 -13.13
CA SER A 33 -7.84 11.64 -13.08
C SER A 33 -6.84 12.29 -14.04
N ARG A 34 -7.28 13.24 -14.88
CA ARG A 34 -6.46 13.89 -15.92
C ARG A 34 -5.79 15.21 -15.50
N ASP A 35 -6.05 15.69 -14.28
CA ASP A 35 -5.63 17.02 -13.85
C ASP A 35 -4.25 16.99 -13.13
N ASP A 36 -3.29 17.77 -13.63
CA ASP A 36 -1.88 17.79 -13.19
C ASP A 36 -1.71 18.18 -11.70
N GLN A 37 -2.71 18.87 -11.14
CA GLN A 37 -2.77 19.26 -9.71
C GLN A 37 -2.95 18.07 -8.75
N ARG A 38 -3.29 16.87 -9.24
CA ARG A 38 -3.48 15.68 -8.39
C ARG A 38 -2.17 15.14 -7.82
N ASN A 39 -1.03 15.45 -8.44
CA ASN A 39 0.29 14.98 -8.00
C ASN A 39 0.95 15.89 -6.95
N GLU A 40 0.32 17.03 -6.60
CA GLU A 40 0.86 17.90 -5.57
C GLU A 40 0.55 17.39 -4.16
N ASP A 41 1.60 17.33 -3.35
CA ASP A 41 1.51 17.01 -1.93
C ASP A 41 0.69 18.06 -1.17
N ILE A 42 0.04 17.62 -0.08
CA ILE A 42 -0.76 18.48 0.78
C ILE A 42 0.05 18.85 2.03
N THR A 43 0.40 20.12 2.15
CA THR A 43 1.09 20.66 3.31
C THR A 43 0.13 21.02 4.45
N ALA A 44 0.63 21.04 5.69
CA ALA A 44 -0.13 21.52 6.84
C ALA A 44 -0.67 22.96 6.68
N ALA A 45 0.00 23.82 5.91
CA ALA A 45 -0.48 25.18 5.65
C ALA A 45 -1.67 25.19 4.70
N GLN A 46 -1.67 24.34 3.66
CA GLN A 46 -2.82 24.18 2.76
C GLN A 46 -4.01 23.56 3.49
N ALA A 47 -3.77 22.52 4.30
CA ALA A 47 -4.83 21.90 5.10
C ALA A 47 -5.50 22.90 6.07
N ARG A 48 -4.71 23.74 6.74
CA ARG A 48 -5.24 24.81 7.62
C ARG A 48 -6.03 25.89 6.87
N ARG A 49 -5.82 26.04 5.56
CA ARG A 49 -6.60 26.94 4.69
C ARG A 49 -7.85 26.27 4.11
N GLY A 50 -8.17 25.04 4.53
CA GLY A 50 -9.37 24.32 4.10
C GLY A 50 -9.16 23.33 2.96
N LYS A 51 -7.92 23.15 2.44
CA LYS A 51 -7.65 22.08 1.46
C LYS A 51 -7.80 20.72 2.14
N ASP A 52 -8.52 19.79 1.50
CA ASP A 52 -8.68 18.44 2.03
C ASP A 52 -7.33 17.73 2.19
N ILE A 53 -7.17 16.98 3.28
CA ILE A 53 -5.89 16.32 3.63
C ILE A 53 -5.55 15.15 2.72
N GLN A 54 -6.55 14.50 2.11
CA GLN A 54 -6.39 13.50 1.05
C GLN A 54 -6.30 14.18 -0.32
N GLY A 55 -6.55 15.49 -0.36
CA GLY A 55 -6.59 16.33 -1.54
C GLY A 55 -7.73 15.95 -2.48
N ILE A 56 -8.87 15.53 -1.92
CA ILE A 56 -10.12 15.37 -2.65
C ILE A 56 -10.69 16.77 -2.94
N PRO A 57 -10.98 17.12 -4.20
CA PRO A 57 -11.52 18.42 -4.58
C PRO A 57 -13.03 18.45 -4.38
N TRP A 58 -13.48 18.46 -3.12
CA TRP A 58 -14.91 18.45 -2.76
C TRP A 58 -15.71 19.59 -3.40
N ASP A 59 -15.07 20.71 -3.73
CA ASP A 59 -15.65 21.86 -4.41
C ASP A 59 -16.04 21.58 -5.88
N ARG A 60 -15.47 20.53 -6.49
CA ARG A 60 -15.74 20.11 -7.87
C ARG A 60 -16.71 18.93 -7.96
N LEU A 61 -17.03 18.30 -6.83
CA LEU A 61 -17.96 17.17 -6.77
C LEU A 61 -19.39 17.68 -6.58
N ARG A 62 -20.36 16.84 -6.97
CA ARG A 62 -21.80 17.15 -6.80
C ARG A 62 -22.28 17.07 -5.35
N PHE A 63 -21.45 16.53 -4.47
CA PHE A 63 -21.72 16.34 -3.06
C PHE A 63 -20.58 16.89 -2.21
N THR A 64 -20.95 17.39 -1.04
CA THR A 64 -20.03 17.81 0.00
C THR A 64 -19.40 16.62 0.71
N ARG A 65 -18.33 16.88 1.47
CA ARG A 65 -17.68 15.87 2.30
C ARG A 65 -18.63 15.29 3.35
N GLU A 66 -19.49 16.14 3.90
CA GLU A 66 -20.48 15.80 4.92
C GLU A 66 -21.55 14.86 4.34
N GLU A 67 -22.13 15.21 3.20
CA GLU A 67 -23.12 14.37 2.50
C GLU A 67 -22.53 12.99 2.14
N TYR A 68 -21.31 12.95 1.60
CA TYR A 68 -20.63 11.68 1.30
C TYR A 68 -20.45 10.82 2.56
N ARG A 69 -20.08 11.44 3.69
CA ARG A 69 -19.89 10.74 4.96
C ARG A 69 -21.19 10.15 5.49
N GLU A 70 -22.29 10.89 5.42
CA GLU A 70 -23.61 10.42 5.85
C GLU A 70 -24.08 9.24 5.01
N ASN A 71 -23.96 9.33 3.68
CA ASN A 71 -24.32 8.24 2.76
C ASN A 71 -23.49 6.99 3.04
N ARG A 72 -22.17 7.11 3.23
CA ARG A 72 -21.29 5.98 3.60
C ARG A 72 -21.75 5.31 4.90
N LEU A 73 -22.13 6.07 5.92
CA LEU A 73 -22.56 5.52 7.21
C LEU A 73 -23.90 4.78 7.11
N GLN A 74 -24.78 5.18 6.20
CA GLN A 74 -26.07 4.52 5.99
C GLN A 74 -25.94 3.25 5.15
N GLN A 75 -25.13 3.28 4.09
CA GLN A 75 -25.07 2.22 3.09
C GLN A 75 -23.99 1.18 3.40
N TYR A 76 -22.86 1.57 4.01
CA TYR A 76 -21.72 0.67 4.18
C TYR A 76 -21.73 0.00 5.55
N LYS A 77 -22.03 -1.30 5.56
CA LYS A 77 -21.84 -2.14 6.74
C LYS A 77 -20.37 -2.54 6.87
N ASN A 78 -19.67 -1.97 7.86
CA ASN A 78 -18.27 -2.33 8.10
C ASN A 78 -18.14 -3.80 8.52
N TYR A 79 -17.05 -4.44 8.10
CA TYR A 79 -16.64 -5.73 8.67
C TYR A 79 -16.08 -5.50 10.08
N GLU A 80 -16.64 -6.19 11.07
CA GLU A 80 -16.21 -6.13 12.46
C GLU A 80 -15.54 -7.46 12.83
N ASN A 81 -14.35 -7.39 13.42
CA ASN A 81 -13.66 -8.60 13.94
C ASN A 81 -14.26 -9.08 15.26
N LEU A 82 -15.06 -8.24 15.93
CA LEU A 82 -15.63 -8.49 17.24
C LEU A 82 -17.15 -8.46 17.11
N ASN A 83 -17.82 -9.45 17.70
CA ASN A 83 -19.28 -9.49 17.80
C ASN A 83 -19.74 -8.81 19.11
N VAL A 84 -19.22 -7.63 19.41
CA VAL A 84 -19.53 -6.89 20.64
C VAL A 84 -20.06 -5.51 20.27
N PRO A 85 -21.22 -5.07 20.82
CA PRO A 85 -21.74 -3.75 20.50
C PRO A 85 -20.78 -2.63 20.94
N HIS A 86 -20.65 -1.59 20.10
CA HIS A 86 -19.74 -0.47 20.35
C HIS A 86 -19.95 0.23 21.69
N GLU A 87 -21.19 0.33 22.18
CA GLU A 87 -21.53 0.95 23.48
C GLU A 87 -20.81 0.30 24.67
N TYR A 88 -20.49 -1.00 24.59
CA TYR A 88 -19.72 -1.69 25.61
C TYR A 88 -18.23 -1.35 25.50
N LEU A 89 -17.71 -1.26 24.27
CA LEU A 89 -16.32 -0.93 24.00
C LEU A 89 -16.00 0.52 24.40
N GLU A 90 -16.93 1.45 24.19
CA GLU A 90 -16.79 2.86 24.58
C GLU A 90 -16.56 3.03 26.09
N LYS A 91 -17.14 2.14 26.92
CA LYS A 91 -16.94 2.16 28.37
C LYS A 91 -15.55 1.69 28.79
N GLU A 92 -14.90 0.84 28.00
CA GLU A 92 -13.54 0.37 28.25
C GLU A 92 -12.48 1.30 27.65
N CYS A 93 -12.84 2.08 26.62
CA CYS A 93 -11.94 3.04 25.99
C CYS A 93 -11.52 4.14 26.97
N LEU A 94 -10.20 4.38 27.04
CA LEU A 94 -9.63 5.48 27.81
C LEU A 94 -10.17 6.82 27.31
N GLN A 95 -10.72 7.61 28.23
CA GLN A 95 -11.15 8.98 27.94
C GLN A 95 -9.91 9.84 27.68
N VAL A 96 -9.81 10.38 26.46
CA VAL A 96 -8.65 11.18 26.03
C VAL A 96 -8.96 12.68 26.10
N THR A 97 -8.05 13.45 26.68
CA THR A 97 -8.13 14.91 26.65
C THR A 97 -7.76 15.43 25.25
N THR A 98 -8.62 16.26 24.69
CA THR A 98 -8.36 16.95 23.41
C THR A 98 -7.38 18.12 23.61
N GLY A 99 -6.73 18.58 22.53
CA GLY A 99 -5.81 19.73 22.55
C GLY A 99 -4.34 19.41 22.27
N GLY A 100 -3.97 18.13 22.28
CA GLY A 100 -2.64 17.69 21.84
C GLY A 100 -2.40 17.95 20.35
N LYS A 101 -1.18 18.37 19.99
CA LYS A 101 -0.77 18.60 18.59
C LYS A 101 -0.13 17.36 17.94
N TYR A 102 -0.01 16.25 18.68
CA TYR A 102 0.72 15.07 18.22
C TYR A 102 0.13 14.46 16.94
N TYR A 103 -1.20 14.40 16.84
CA TYR A 103 -1.91 13.91 15.66
C TYR A 103 -2.34 15.05 14.70
N ALA A 104 -1.79 16.25 14.87
CA ALA A 104 -2.06 17.33 13.94
C ALA A 104 -1.52 16.98 12.56
N PHE A 105 -2.32 17.25 11.53
CA PHE A 105 -1.93 16.98 10.15
C PHE A 105 -0.62 17.71 9.81
N ARG A 106 0.36 16.95 9.33
CA ARG A 106 1.68 17.46 8.96
C ARG A 106 1.85 17.57 7.45
N HIS A 107 1.58 16.49 6.75
CA HIS A 107 1.86 16.33 5.34
C HIS A 107 1.14 15.11 4.80
N ASN A 108 0.66 15.17 3.56
CA ASN A 108 0.27 14.01 2.78
C ASN A 108 1.04 14.04 1.46
N THR A 109 1.76 12.95 1.17
CA THR A 109 2.46 12.81 -0.09
C THR A 109 1.65 11.97 -1.06
N LYS A 110 1.50 12.46 -2.29
CA LYS A 110 0.80 11.77 -3.38
C LYS A 110 1.76 11.18 -4.40
N ALA A 111 3.07 11.42 -4.23
CA ALA A 111 4.12 10.88 -5.07
C ALA A 111 4.30 9.34 -4.95
N ILE A 112 3.59 8.71 -4.02
CA ILE A 112 3.71 7.28 -3.73
C ILE A 112 2.35 6.62 -3.93
N SER A 113 2.32 5.67 -4.86
CA SER A 113 1.18 4.78 -5.04
C SER A 113 1.45 3.44 -4.34
N SER A 114 0.38 2.86 -3.81
CA SER A 114 0.38 1.50 -3.26
C SER A 114 -0.85 0.75 -3.76
N THR A 115 -0.95 0.58 -5.08
CA THR A 115 -1.99 -0.22 -5.73
C THR A 115 -1.75 -1.70 -5.47
N VAL A 116 -2.66 -2.33 -4.72
CA VAL A 116 -2.69 -3.78 -4.51
C VAL A 116 -4.10 -4.26 -4.82
N VAL A 117 -4.23 -5.16 -5.79
CA VAL A 117 -5.52 -5.74 -6.22
C VAL A 117 -5.89 -6.93 -5.31
N HIS A 118 -5.78 -6.76 -3.98
CA HIS A 118 -6.08 -7.82 -3.02
C HIS A 118 -6.38 -7.25 -1.62
N PHE A 119 -7.29 -7.88 -0.89
CA PHE A 119 -7.71 -7.51 0.48
C PHE A 119 -6.60 -7.62 1.56
N GLN A 120 -5.37 -7.92 1.15
CA GLN A 120 -4.22 -8.16 2.04
C GLN A 120 -3.20 -7.02 2.05
N LEU A 121 -3.60 -5.78 1.79
CA LEU A 121 -2.74 -4.58 1.91
C LEU A 121 -1.88 -4.57 3.18
N ARG A 122 -2.40 -5.11 4.29
CA ARG A 122 -1.68 -5.24 5.58
C ARG A 122 -0.36 -6.01 5.49
N ASN A 123 -0.18 -6.86 4.48
CA ASN A 123 1.01 -7.67 4.31
C ASN A 123 2.04 -7.03 3.35
N LEU A 124 1.72 -5.88 2.76
CA LEU A 124 2.55 -5.25 1.72
C LEU A 124 3.00 -3.83 2.06
N ILE A 125 2.68 -3.35 3.25
CA ILE A 125 3.15 -2.06 3.78
C ILE A 125 3.75 -2.31 5.17
N TRP A 126 4.93 -1.76 5.42
CA TRP A 126 5.63 -1.96 6.69
C TRP A 126 6.36 -0.70 7.15
N ALA A 127 6.04 -0.20 8.34
CA ALA A 127 6.77 0.91 8.96
C ALA A 127 7.86 0.36 9.90
N THR A 128 9.10 0.75 9.68
CA THR A 128 10.24 0.30 10.51
C THR A 128 10.63 1.32 11.57
N SER A 129 10.25 2.58 11.36
CA SER A 129 10.49 3.71 12.25
C SER A 129 9.33 4.70 12.12
N LYS A 130 9.39 5.83 12.82
CA LYS A 130 8.43 6.94 12.65
C LYS A 130 8.53 7.60 11.27
N HIS A 131 9.63 7.38 10.57
CA HIS A 131 9.97 8.12 9.36
C HIS A 131 10.05 7.26 8.11
N ASP A 132 10.21 5.94 8.28
CA ASP A 132 10.55 5.02 7.19
C ASP A 132 9.43 4.00 6.98
N VAL A 133 8.86 4.06 5.78
CA VAL A 133 7.79 3.18 5.32
C VAL A 133 8.26 2.43 4.10
N TYR A 134 8.03 1.12 4.10
CA TYR A 134 8.30 0.24 2.97
C TYR A 134 6.97 -0.21 2.41
N GLY A 135 6.89 -0.33 1.09
CA GLY A 135 5.71 -0.85 0.45
C GLY A 135 6.02 -1.43 -0.92
N MET A 136 4.98 -1.84 -1.63
CA MET A 136 5.10 -2.39 -2.97
C MET A 136 4.14 -1.71 -3.93
N HIS A 137 4.62 -1.40 -5.14
CA HIS A 137 3.83 -0.90 -6.25
C HIS A 137 4.40 -1.45 -7.55
N GLU A 138 3.55 -1.94 -8.47
CA GLU A 138 3.97 -2.42 -9.80
C GLU A 138 5.16 -3.40 -9.74
N SER A 139 5.11 -4.37 -8.82
CA SER A 139 6.18 -5.35 -8.58
C SER A 139 7.51 -4.75 -8.07
N VAL A 140 7.54 -3.47 -7.68
CA VAL A 140 8.71 -2.82 -7.07
C VAL A 140 8.47 -2.62 -5.58
N VAL A 141 9.33 -3.23 -4.77
CA VAL A 141 9.45 -2.89 -3.36
C VAL A 141 10.18 -1.56 -3.27
N TRP A 142 9.54 -0.58 -2.67
CA TRP A 142 10.06 0.77 -2.47
C TRP A 142 10.18 1.08 -0.97
N HIS A 143 11.00 2.07 -0.69
CA HIS A 143 11.16 2.69 0.62
C HIS A 143 10.87 4.18 0.49
N TRP A 144 10.12 4.72 1.43
CA TRP A 144 9.85 6.14 1.57
C TRP A 144 10.37 6.61 2.92
N SER A 145 11.18 7.67 2.89
CA SER A 145 11.56 8.39 4.11
C SER A 145 10.89 9.76 4.15
N SER A 146 10.15 10.01 5.22
CA SER A 146 9.54 11.32 5.50
C SER A 146 10.55 12.42 5.86
N LEU A 147 11.77 12.05 6.28
CA LEU A 147 12.84 13.01 6.58
C LEU A 147 13.42 13.60 5.29
N ASP A 148 13.75 12.73 4.34
CA ASP A 148 14.30 13.12 3.04
C ASP A 148 13.22 13.47 2.01
N GLN A 149 11.94 13.19 2.34
CA GLN A 149 10.80 13.26 1.42
C GLN A 149 11.08 12.56 0.09
N ARG A 150 11.68 11.36 0.16
CA ARG A 150 12.21 10.66 -1.00
C ARG A 150 11.77 9.21 -1.04
N LYS A 151 11.35 8.78 -2.23
CA LYS A 151 11.12 7.39 -2.59
C LYS A 151 12.41 6.79 -3.17
N THR A 152 12.78 5.61 -2.71
CA THR A 152 13.89 4.82 -3.23
C THR A 152 13.42 3.42 -3.56
N ASP A 153 13.70 2.96 -4.77
CA ASP A 153 13.38 1.60 -5.18
C ASP A 153 14.39 0.62 -4.59
N ILE A 154 13.91 -0.32 -3.78
CA ILE A 154 14.74 -1.30 -3.07
C ILE A 154 14.92 -2.56 -3.92
N ARG A 155 13.82 -3.04 -4.53
CA ARG A 155 13.84 -4.30 -5.29
C ARG A 155 12.71 -4.39 -6.31
N ASN A 156 13.07 -4.53 -7.58
CA ASN A 156 12.12 -4.92 -8.62
C ASN A 156 11.99 -6.45 -8.71
N ALA A 157 10.79 -6.96 -8.48
CA ALA A 157 10.46 -8.37 -8.41
C ALA A 157 10.21 -9.03 -9.78
N THR A 158 10.18 -8.25 -10.88
CA THR A 158 10.23 -8.79 -12.25
C THR A 158 11.63 -9.21 -12.65
N ARG A 159 12.66 -8.76 -11.91
CA ARG A 159 14.05 -9.16 -12.15
C ARG A 159 14.36 -10.46 -11.39
N PRO A 160 15.29 -11.30 -11.90
CA PRO A 160 15.75 -12.48 -11.18
C PRO A 160 16.33 -12.17 -9.80
N PHE A 161 15.89 -12.90 -8.79
CA PHE A 161 16.47 -12.90 -7.45
C PHE A 161 17.61 -13.90 -7.45
N VAL A 162 18.83 -13.36 -7.41
CA VAL A 162 20.06 -14.11 -7.48
C VAL A 162 20.87 -13.77 -6.22
N PRO A 163 21.13 -14.75 -5.34
CA PRO A 163 21.94 -14.51 -4.16
C PRO A 163 23.35 -14.07 -4.54
N VAL A 164 23.88 -13.08 -3.81
CA VAL A 164 25.26 -12.59 -4.00
C VAL A 164 26.29 -13.71 -3.73
N PRO A 165 27.46 -13.70 -4.38
CA PRO A 165 28.44 -14.78 -4.26
C PRO A 165 28.82 -15.13 -2.81
N GLU A 166 28.90 -14.13 -1.93
CA GLU A 166 29.24 -14.31 -0.52
C GLU A 166 28.19 -15.12 0.24
N ALA A 167 26.92 -15.01 -0.15
CA ALA A 167 25.80 -15.73 0.42
C ALA A 167 25.68 -17.17 -0.14
N ARG A 168 26.25 -17.42 -1.33
CA ARG A 168 26.31 -18.76 -1.94
C ARG A 168 27.30 -19.71 -1.26
N ARG A 169 28.04 -19.24 -0.25
CA ARG A 169 28.96 -20.08 0.54
C ARG A 169 28.25 -21.10 1.43
N SER A 170 26.94 -20.95 1.64
CA SER A 170 26.15 -21.94 2.36
C SER A 170 25.55 -22.97 1.40
N THR A 171 25.60 -24.25 1.79
CA THR A 171 25.11 -25.39 1.00
C THR A 171 23.63 -25.27 0.59
N TRP A 172 22.81 -24.53 1.33
CA TRP A 172 21.42 -24.26 0.98
C TRP A 172 21.22 -23.17 -0.08
N ALA A 173 22.22 -22.32 -0.32
CA ALA A 173 22.13 -21.17 -1.24
C ALA A 173 22.54 -21.51 -2.68
N LEU A 174 22.98 -22.75 -2.93
CA LEU A 174 23.62 -23.11 -4.20
C LEU A 174 22.65 -23.35 -5.37
N GLN A 175 21.35 -23.49 -5.11
CA GLN A 175 20.40 -24.03 -6.11
C GLN A 175 19.17 -23.18 -6.39
N SER A 176 18.93 -22.12 -5.63
CA SER A 176 17.69 -21.37 -5.74
C SER A 176 17.90 -20.02 -6.43
N VAL A 177 17.50 -19.97 -7.70
CA VAL A 177 17.27 -18.71 -8.44
C VAL A 177 15.77 -18.57 -8.63
N VAL A 178 15.21 -17.48 -8.12
CA VAL A 178 13.80 -17.14 -8.37
C VAL A 178 13.77 -16.16 -9.55
N ARG A 179 13.28 -16.59 -10.71
CA ARG A 179 13.30 -15.78 -11.97
C ARG A 179 12.53 -14.46 -11.84
N GLN A 180 11.36 -14.55 -11.24
CA GLN A 180 10.49 -13.42 -10.91
C GLN A 180 9.57 -13.87 -9.78
N MET A 181 9.04 -12.92 -9.04
CA MET A 181 8.15 -13.20 -7.93
C MET A 181 7.01 -12.18 -7.94
N GLN A 182 5.78 -12.67 -8.01
CA GLN A 182 4.63 -11.84 -7.71
C GLN A 182 4.48 -11.79 -6.20
N ILE A 183 4.94 -10.70 -5.58
CA ILE A 183 4.98 -10.55 -4.13
C ILE A 183 3.54 -10.50 -3.59
N SER A 184 3.21 -11.43 -2.70
CA SER A 184 1.95 -11.52 -1.98
C SER A 184 2.07 -11.00 -0.54
N THR A 185 3.28 -11.04 0.03
CA THR A 185 3.57 -10.61 1.40
C THR A 185 5.01 -10.12 1.53
N MET A 186 5.25 -9.19 2.45
CA MET A 186 6.59 -8.75 2.84
C MET A 186 6.65 -8.32 4.31
N CYS A 187 7.85 -8.39 4.87
CA CYS A 187 8.16 -7.91 6.20
C CYS A 187 9.53 -7.23 6.18
N VAL A 188 9.65 -6.12 6.92
CA VAL A 188 10.92 -5.38 7.04
C VAL A 188 11.22 -5.15 8.51
N LYS A 189 12.32 -5.69 9.02
CA LYS A 189 12.70 -5.45 10.41
C LYS A 189 14.20 -5.62 10.59
N ASN A 190 14.80 -4.79 11.45
CA ASN A 190 16.21 -4.89 11.82
C ASN A 190 17.14 -5.04 10.59
N ASN A 191 16.99 -4.15 9.61
CA ASN A 191 17.78 -4.14 8.37
C ASN A 191 17.55 -5.35 7.42
N LEU A 192 16.55 -6.20 7.69
CA LEU A 192 16.21 -7.35 6.83
C LEU A 192 14.83 -7.14 6.19
N LEU A 193 14.78 -7.18 4.85
CA LEU A 193 13.58 -7.30 4.05
C LEU A 193 13.38 -8.76 3.67
N VAL A 194 12.19 -9.29 3.91
CA VAL A 194 11.74 -10.60 3.44
C VAL A 194 10.49 -10.40 2.60
N ALA A 195 10.43 -11.02 1.43
CA ALA A 195 9.27 -11.01 0.54
C ALA A 195 8.88 -12.44 0.17
N GLY A 196 7.59 -12.74 0.19
CA GLY A 196 6.99 -14.01 -0.22
C GLY A 196 6.12 -13.82 -1.46
N GLY A 197 6.15 -14.81 -2.35
CA GLY A 197 5.38 -14.84 -3.58
C GLY A 197 4.13 -15.71 -3.49
N PHE A 198 3.24 -15.58 -4.48
CA PHE A 198 2.03 -16.41 -4.57
C PHE A 198 2.30 -17.90 -4.82
N HIS A 199 3.43 -18.28 -5.40
CA HIS A 199 3.72 -19.67 -5.79
C HIS A 199 4.84 -20.27 -4.93
N GLY A 200 4.86 -19.93 -3.64
CA GLY A 200 5.85 -20.45 -2.69
C GLY A 200 7.25 -19.89 -2.87
N GLU A 201 7.41 -18.79 -3.63
CA GLU A 201 8.68 -18.06 -3.68
C GLU A 201 8.96 -17.32 -2.36
N MET A 202 10.22 -17.24 -1.98
CA MET A 202 10.68 -16.39 -0.89
C MET A 202 12.02 -15.76 -1.26
N ALA A 203 12.21 -14.49 -0.90
CA ALA A 203 13.49 -13.80 -1.02
C ALA A 203 13.78 -12.93 0.20
N CYS A 204 15.03 -12.91 0.62
CA CYS A 204 15.54 -12.10 1.72
C CYS A 204 16.65 -11.19 1.23
N LYS A 205 16.66 -9.95 1.71
CA LYS A 205 17.64 -8.92 1.37
C LYS A 205 17.99 -8.10 2.60
N PHE A 206 19.27 -7.95 2.88
CA PHE A 206 19.73 -6.90 3.80
C PHE A 206 19.66 -5.53 3.10
N LEU A 207 19.12 -4.52 3.79
CA LEU A 207 18.90 -3.19 3.22
C LEU A 207 20.20 -2.41 3.04
N ASP A 208 21.19 -2.64 3.90
CA ASP A 208 22.55 -2.07 3.85
C ASP A 208 23.50 -2.74 2.86
N ARG A 209 23.07 -3.82 2.17
CA ARG A 209 23.91 -4.57 1.22
C ARG A 209 23.34 -4.48 -0.18
N ILE A 210 24.21 -4.60 -1.19
CA ILE A 210 23.77 -4.75 -2.58
C ILE A 210 23.33 -6.20 -2.80
N GLY A 211 22.28 -6.39 -3.61
CA GLY A 211 21.82 -7.72 -4.02
C GLY A 211 20.90 -8.42 -3.02
N VAL A 212 20.62 -9.70 -3.31
CA VAL A 212 19.75 -10.60 -2.54
C VAL A 212 20.63 -11.46 -1.63
N SER A 213 20.21 -11.65 -0.38
CA SER A 213 20.91 -12.48 0.60
C SER A 213 20.51 -13.95 0.49
N TYR A 214 19.25 -14.22 0.20
CA TYR A 214 18.71 -15.56 0.00
C TYR A 214 17.48 -15.50 -0.89
N CYS A 215 17.25 -16.53 -1.69
CA CYS A 215 15.93 -16.81 -2.23
C CYS A 215 15.71 -18.30 -2.36
N THR A 216 14.46 -18.72 -2.42
CA THR A 216 14.03 -20.10 -2.66
C THR A 216 12.64 -20.13 -3.28
N LYS A 217 12.29 -21.27 -3.86
CA LYS A 217 10.93 -21.59 -4.29
C LYS A 217 10.63 -22.98 -3.77
N SER A 218 9.61 -23.09 -2.91
CA SER A 218 9.11 -24.40 -2.48
C SER A 218 8.56 -25.15 -3.70
N VAL A 219 8.92 -26.43 -3.81
CA VAL A 219 8.46 -27.34 -4.87
C VAL A 219 7.03 -27.77 -4.59
#